data_AF-A0A426UST2-F1
#
_entry.id   AF-A0A426UST2-F1
#
_cell.length_a   1.000
_cell.length_b   1.000
_cell.length_c   1.000
_cell.angle_alpha   90.00
_cell.angle_beta   90.00
_cell.angle_gamma   90.00
#
_symmetry.space_group_name_H-M   'P 1'
#
loop_
_entity.id
_entity.type
_entity.pdbx_description
1 polymer ?
#
loop_
_entity_poly.entity_id
_entity_poly.type
_entity_poly.pdbx_seq_one_letter_code
_entity_poly.pdbx_strand_id
1 'polypeptide(L)'
;MPKAAAIQPNEWATVYDTFEPFEIGALNRVVLDYAHVELALANRWYRRTALGKAVAGLGFGFAIFSLCAAVALGILMLTGAVDNEALLPVAWAGAGLSACAVLGFFVPWLLTPYRQWDRTLNGITVMIVVIATLSLGAALFRTWESAPNAVLAAPFLLLTAFAVGTIVVHVRFRVTEKPPTVDVASLSPSDIEVLRKVRRRALKILRSRNVVAYKDFAGYDASSFDTASDGVPSDATGGQA
;
A
#
# COMPACT_ATOMS: atom_id res chain seq x y z
N MET A 1 -21.23 3.67 -18.91
CA MET A 1 -20.63 4.26 -17.69
C MET A 1 -19.28 3.58 -17.46
N PRO A 2 -18.17 4.32 -17.29
CA PRO A 2 -16.88 3.70 -16.97
C PRO A 2 -17.00 2.95 -15.64
N LYS A 3 -16.67 1.65 -15.64
CA LYS A 3 -16.66 0.84 -14.42
C LYS A 3 -15.60 1.41 -13.47
N ALA A 4 -15.96 1.58 -12.20
CA ALA A 4 -15.04 2.05 -11.16
C ALA A 4 -13.78 1.18 -11.13
N ALA A 5 -12.64 1.80 -10.79
CA ALA A 5 -11.38 1.07 -10.60
C ALA A 5 -11.59 -0.11 -9.65
N ALA A 6 -11.01 -1.27 -9.99
CA ALA A 6 -11.07 -2.45 -9.11
C ALA A 6 -10.52 -2.07 -7.73
N ILE A 7 -11.22 -2.38 -6.65
CA ILE A 7 -10.71 -2.09 -5.30
C ILE A 7 -9.66 -3.15 -4.96
N GLN A 8 -8.53 -2.75 -4.38
CA GLN A 8 -7.54 -3.72 -3.90
C GLN A 8 -8.19 -4.65 -2.86
N PRO A 9 -7.97 -5.98 -2.89
CA PRO A 9 -8.63 -6.92 -1.97
C PRO A 9 -8.44 -6.60 -0.49
N ASN A 10 -7.27 -6.07 -0.11
CA ASN A 10 -7.01 -5.64 1.27
C ASN A 10 -7.82 -4.38 1.62
N GLU A 11 -7.91 -3.40 0.71
CA GLU A 11 -8.70 -2.19 0.94
C GLU A 11 -10.19 -2.53 1.04
N TRP A 12 -10.69 -3.39 0.14
CA TRP A 12 -12.05 -3.91 0.21
C TRP A 12 -12.32 -4.58 1.56
N ALA A 13 -11.41 -5.45 2.02
CA ALA A 13 -11.52 -6.10 3.32
C ALA A 13 -11.50 -5.11 4.51
N THR A 14 -10.84 -3.95 4.39
CA THR A 14 -10.85 -2.92 5.44
C THR A 14 -12.14 -2.11 5.49
N VAL A 15 -12.84 -1.94 4.35
CA VAL A 15 -14.08 -1.15 4.28
C VAL A 15 -15.34 -2.00 4.18
N TYR A 16 -15.21 -3.32 4.08
CA TYR A 16 -16.35 -4.24 4.02
C TYR A 16 -17.26 -4.03 5.23
N ASP A 17 -18.55 -3.94 4.96
CA ASP A 17 -19.56 -3.66 5.96
C ASP A 17 -19.90 -4.93 6.76
N THR A 18 -20.00 -4.80 8.08
CA THR A 18 -20.32 -5.90 9.01
C THR A 18 -21.81 -6.21 9.06
N PHE A 19 -22.67 -5.38 8.47
CA PHE A 19 -24.12 -5.58 8.51
C PHE A 19 -24.64 -6.65 7.55
N GLU A 20 -23.84 -7.06 6.56
CA GLU A 20 -24.19 -8.14 5.62
C GLU A 20 -23.45 -9.44 5.96
N PRO A 21 -24.09 -10.61 5.81
CA PRO A 21 -23.41 -11.89 5.97
C PRO A 21 -22.29 -12.05 4.94
N PHE A 22 -21.11 -12.44 5.41
CA PHE A 22 -19.94 -12.59 4.54
C PHE A 22 -20.09 -13.76 3.58
N GLU A 23 -19.95 -13.46 2.28
CA GLU A 23 -19.91 -14.47 1.21
C GLU A 23 -18.52 -14.54 0.54
N ILE A 24 -17.98 -15.76 0.44
CA ILE A 24 -16.68 -15.99 -0.21
C ILE A 24 -16.69 -15.61 -1.69
N GLY A 25 -17.85 -15.73 -2.37
CA GLY A 25 -18.03 -15.31 -3.75
C GLY A 25 -17.78 -13.83 -3.97
N ALA A 26 -18.14 -12.97 -3.02
CA ALA A 26 -17.85 -11.54 -3.09
C ALA A 26 -16.34 -11.25 -3.05
N LEU A 27 -15.62 -11.91 -2.14
CA LEU A 27 -14.16 -11.79 -2.06
C LEU A 27 -13.47 -12.35 -3.31
N ASN A 28 -13.91 -13.51 -3.82
CA ASN A 28 -13.37 -14.11 -5.04
C ASN A 28 -13.53 -13.16 -6.23
N ARG A 29 -14.68 -12.48 -6.39
CA ARG A 29 -14.88 -11.48 -7.45
C ARG A 29 -13.91 -10.31 -7.34
N VAL A 30 -13.68 -9.78 -6.14
CA VAL A 30 -12.73 -8.68 -5.91
C VAL A 30 -11.29 -9.12 -6.22
N VAL A 31 -10.91 -10.33 -5.81
CA VAL A 31 -9.58 -10.90 -6.13
C VAL A 31 -9.41 -11.09 -7.63
N LEU A 32 -10.43 -11.58 -8.34
CA LEU A 32 -10.39 -11.76 -9.80
C LEU A 32 -10.37 -10.44 -10.56
N ASP A 33 -11.12 -9.44 -10.10
CA ASP A 33 -11.11 -8.08 -10.66
C ASP A 33 -9.73 -7.41 -10.52
N TYR A 34 -8.97 -7.77 -9.49
CA TYR A 34 -7.61 -7.27 -9.24
C TYR A 34 -6.50 -8.21 -9.75
N ALA A 35 -6.88 -9.39 -10.27
CA ALA A 35 -5.93 -10.45 -10.60
C ALA A 35 -4.88 -10.03 -11.62
N HIS A 36 -5.26 -9.25 -12.63
CA HIS A 36 -4.31 -8.80 -13.66
C HIS A 36 -3.13 -8.02 -13.07
N VAL A 37 -3.38 -7.17 -12.08
CA VAL A 37 -2.34 -6.37 -11.42
C VAL A 37 -1.41 -7.28 -10.61
N GLU A 38 -1.98 -8.15 -9.78
CA GLU A 38 -1.23 -9.07 -8.92
C GLU A 38 -0.38 -10.07 -9.72
N LEU A 39 -0.94 -10.64 -10.79
CA LEU A 39 -0.22 -11.57 -11.66
C LEU A 39 0.90 -10.87 -12.43
N ALA A 40 0.68 -9.65 -12.91
CA ALA A 40 1.73 -8.88 -13.57
C ALA A 40 2.88 -8.52 -12.62
N LEU A 41 2.57 -8.17 -11.36
CA LEU A 41 3.57 -7.93 -10.31
C LEU A 41 4.30 -9.22 -9.92
N ALA A 42 3.58 -10.33 -9.77
CA ALA A 42 4.15 -11.63 -9.43
C ALA A 42 5.10 -12.14 -10.54
N ASN A 43 4.73 -12.00 -11.80
CA ASN A 43 5.57 -12.38 -12.94
C ASN A 43 6.87 -11.54 -12.96
N ARG A 44 6.77 -10.23 -12.70
CA ARG A 44 7.95 -9.37 -12.56
C ARG A 44 8.84 -9.80 -11.40
N TRP A 45 8.26 -10.17 -10.27
CA TRP A 45 9.02 -10.65 -9.10
C TRP A 45 9.68 -12.01 -9.37
N TYR A 46 8.97 -12.92 -10.03
CA TYR A 46 9.47 -14.25 -10.37
C TYR A 46 10.67 -14.17 -11.32
N ARG A 47 10.62 -13.27 -12.31
CA ARG A 47 11.72 -13.00 -13.25
C ARG A 47 12.96 -12.37 -12.62
N ARG A 48 12.91 -11.86 -11.38
CA ARG A 48 14.09 -11.31 -10.70
C ARG A 48 15.06 -12.43 -10.33
N THR A 49 16.35 -12.18 -10.58
CA THR A 49 17.44 -13.00 -10.05
C THR A 49 17.42 -13.04 -8.52
N ALA A 50 18.09 -14.02 -7.91
CA ALA A 50 18.20 -14.12 -6.45
C ALA A 50 18.77 -12.83 -5.83
N LEU A 51 19.79 -12.25 -6.47
CA LEU A 51 20.35 -10.94 -6.10
C LEU A 51 19.28 -9.83 -6.18
N GLY A 52 18.48 -9.80 -7.25
CA GLY A 52 17.41 -8.81 -7.42
C GLY A 52 16.31 -8.92 -6.35
N LYS A 53 16.02 -10.13 -5.86
CA LYS A 53 15.10 -10.35 -4.73
C LYS A 53 15.70 -9.85 -3.41
N ALA A 54 16.97 -10.14 -3.15
CA ALA A 54 17.67 -9.66 -1.95
C ALA A 54 17.76 -8.12 -1.91
N VAL A 55 18.15 -7.49 -3.02
CA VAL A 55 18.21 -6.02 -3.14
C VAL A 55 16.84 -5.38 -2.93
N ALA A 56 15.78 -5.96 -3.49
CA ALA A 56 14.42 -5.47 -3.26
C ALA A 56 13.99 -5.60 -1.80
N GLY A 57 14.35 -6.70 -1.13
CA GLY A 57 14.11 -6.89 0.30
C GLY A 57 14.87 -5.87 1.17
N LEU A 58 16.16 -5.67 0.89
CA LEU A 58 16.98 -4.66 1.58
C LEU A 58 16.46 -3.24 1.36
N GLY A 59 16.07 -2.91 0.13
CA GLY A 59 15.47 -1.61 -0.20
C GLY A 59 14.16 -1.36 0.57
N PHE A 60 13.32 -2.39 0.70
CA PHE A 60 12.10 -2.29 1.50
C PHE A 60 12.42 -2.12 3.00
N GLY A 61 13.39 -2.88 3.53
CA GLY A 61 13.86 -2.69 4.91
C GLY A 61 14.40 -1.27 5.14
N PHE A 62 15.20 -0.75 4.20
CA PHE A 62 15.72 0.61 4.25
C PHE A 62 14.62 1.67 4.22
N ALA A 63 13.54 1.47 3.45
CA ALA A 63 12.39 2.37 3.46
C ALA A 63 11.70 2.44 4.84
N ILE A 64 11.62 1.30 5.55
CA ILE A 64 11.07 1.24 6.91
C ILE A 64 12.00 1.98 7.89
N PHE A 65 13.31 1.71 7.86
CA PHE A 65 14.27 2.42 8.73
C PHE A 65 14.26 3.93 8.48
N SER A 66 14.19 4.31 7.21
CA SER A 66 14.03 5.70 6.78
C SER A 66 12.76 6.35 7.33
N LEU A 67 11.65 5.62 7.43
CA LEU A 67 10.41 6.10 8.03
C LEU A 67 10.58 6.36 9.53
N CYS A 68 11.24 5.45 10.25
CA CYS A 68 11.56 5.64 11.67
C CYS A 68 12.47 6.87 11.88
N ALA A 69 13.45 7.07 10.99
CA ALA A 69 14.34 8.24 11.03
C ALA A 69 13.58 9.55 10.80
N ALA A 70 12.56 9.55 9.94
CA ALA A 70 11.69 10.72 9.75
C ALA A 70 10.94 11.12 11.03
N VAL A 71 10.40 10.14 11.75
CA VAL A 71 9.74 10.38 13.04
C VAL A 71 10.74 10.88 14.08
N ALA A 72 11.92 10.28 14.16
CA ALA A 72 12.98 10.71 15.06
C ALA A 72 13.43 12.15 14.76
N LEU A 73 13.60 12.53 13.49
CA LEU A 73 13.90 13.89 13.08
C LEU A 73 12.85 14.88 13.60
N GLY A 74 11.56 14.57 13.40
CA GLY A 74 10.48 15.42 13.90
C GLY A 74 10.56 15.63 15.42
N ILE A 75 10.84 14.56 16.18
CA ILE A 75 11.01 14.65 17.64
C ILE A 75 12.22 15.52 18.00
N LEU A 76 13.39 15.28 17.40
CA LEU A 76 14.62 16.05 17.68
C LEU A 76 14.44 17.54 17.36
N MET A 77 13.75 17.85 16.26
CA MET A 77 13.45 19.22 15.87
C MET A 77 12.49 19.89 16.86
N LEU A 78 11.48 19.18 17.37
CA LEU A 78 10.54 19.75 18.33
C LEU A 78 11.13 19.90 19.75
N THR A 79 11.93 18.94 20.21
CA THR A 79 12.48 18.95 21.58
C THR A 79 13.71 19.83 21.74
N GLY A 80 14.48 20.04 20.67
CA GLY A 80 15.75 20.77 20.74
C GLY A 80 16.86 19.98 21.40
N ALA A 81 16.75 18.66 21.42
CA ALA A 81 17.76 17.76 22.00
C ALA A 81 19.09 17.71 21.23
N VAL A 82 19.27 18.50 20.17
CA VAL A 82 20.47 18.51 19.32
C VAL A 82 21.13 19.88 19.38
N ASP A 83 22.43 19.89 19.63
CA ASP A 83 23.25 21.10 19.64
C ASP A 83 23.21 21.82 18.28
N ASN A 84 23.28 23.14 18.29
CA ASN A 84 23.19 23.97 17.09
C ASN A 84 24.24 23.61 16.02
N GLU A 85 25.43 23.15 16.41
CA GLU A 85 26.49 22.75 15.50
C GLU A 85 26.15 21.48 14.69
N ALA A 86 25.44 20.54 15.31
CA ALA A 86 25.02 19.29 14.67
C ALA A 86 23.65 19.40 13.98
N LEU A 87 22.93 20.51 14.20
CA LEU A 87 21.55 20.66 13.77
C LEU A 87 21.38 20.62 12.23
N LEU A 88 22.27 21.32 11.50
CA LEU A 88 22.23 21.35 10.04
C LEU A 88 22.50 19.98 9.39
N PRO A 89 23.57 19.22 9.74
CA PRO A 89 23.77 17.89 9.18
C PRO A 89 22.67 16.91 9.58
N VAL A 90 22.14 16.99 10.80
CA VAL A 90 21.00 16.16 11.23
C VAL A 90 19.74 16.48 10.43
N ALA A 91 19.45 17.75 10.17
CA ALA A 91 18.30 18.16 9.36
C ALA A 91 18.38 17.62 7.93
N TRP A 92 19.56 17.71 7.28
CA TRP A 92 19.77 17.16 5.95
C TRP A 92 19.69 15.63 5.91
N ALA A 93 20.33 14.95 6.87
CA ALA A 93 20.30 13.49 6.94
C ALA A 93 18.87 12.98 7.17
N GLY A 94 18.16 13.57 8.14
CA GLY A 94 16.78 13.22 8.44
C GLY A 94 15.84 13.50 7.27
N ALA A 95 15.99 14.65 6.60
CA ALA A 95 15.18 14.98 5.43
C ALA A 95 15.46 14.03 4.24
N GLY A 96 16.73 13.71 4.00
CA GLY A 96 17.13 12.74 2.98
C GLY A 96 16.56 11.34 3.25
N LEU A 97 16.66 10.85 4.48
CA LEU A 97 16.06 9.57 4.88
C LEU A 97 14.53 9.62 4.74
N SER A 98 13.89 10.71 5.15
CA SER A 98 12.44 10.90 4.97
C SER A 98 12.02 10.80 3.50
N ALA A 99 12.79 11.42 2.60
CA ALA A 99 12.56 11.31 1.15
C ALA A 99 12.77 9.88 0.63
N CYS A 100 13.79 9.17 1.12
CA CYS A 100 14.02 7.76 0.81
C CYS A 100 12.86 6.86 1.24
N ALA A 101 12.23 7.14 2.39
CA ALA A 101 11.03 6.41 2.82
C ALA A 101 9.91 6.56 1.79
N VAL A 102 9.60 7.79 1.38
CA VAL A 102 8.58 8.07 0.37
C VAL A 102 8.93 7.39 -0.97
N LEU A 103 10.17 7.52 -1.44
CA LEU A 103 10.63 6.86 -2.68
C LEU A 103 10.48 5.34 -2.62
N GLY A 104 10.75 4.73 -1.47
CA GLY A 104 10.64 3.29 -1.25
C GLY A 104 9.24 2.73 -1.50
N PHE A 105 8.19 3.52 -1.27
CA PHE A 105 6.81 3.15 -1.58
C PHE A 105 6.34 3.71 -2.93
N PHE A 106 6.81 4.90 -3.30
CA PHE A 106 6.41 5.59 -4.51
C PHE A 106 6.92 4.91 -5.78
N VAL A 107 8.19 4.48 -5.81
CA VAL A 107 8.79 3.86 -7.00
C VAL A 107 8.11 2.53 -7.35
N PRO A 108 7.89 1.59 -6.42
CA PRO A 108 7.12 0.37 -6.70
C PRO A 108 5.71 0.68 -7.23
N TRP A 109 5.03 1.66 -6.62
CA TRP A 109 3.71 2.11 -7.08
C TRP A 109 3.78 2.64 -8.53
N LEU A 110 4.74 3.50 -8.85
CA LEU A 110 4.89 4.10 -10.18
C LEU A 110 5.11 3.04 -11.27
N LEU A 111 5.82 1.96 -10.92
CA LEU A 111 6.08 0.83 -11.80
C LEU A 111 4.89 -0.14 -11.92
N THR A 112 3.88 -0.06 -11.06
CA THR A 112 2.74 -0.99 -11.07
C THR A 112 1.86 -0.78 -12.31
N PRO A 113 1.48 -1.83 -13.04
CA PRO A 113 0.52 -1.71 -14.15
C PRO A 113 -0.88 -1.37 -13.60
N TYR A 114 -1.65 -0.55 -14.33
CA TYR A 114 -2.95 -0.05 -13.85
C TYR A 114 -2.85 0.59 -12.45
N ARG A 115 -1.97 1.58 -12.30
CA ARG A 115 -1.69 2.27 -11.02
C ARG A 115 -2.98 2.72 -10.34
N GLN A 116 -3.34 2.10 -9.24
CA GLN A 116 -4.52 2.47 -8.47
C GLN A 116 -4.16 3.38 -7.31
N TRP A 117 -5.18 3.90 -6.63
CA TRP A 117 -4.98 4.57 -5.37
C TRP A 117 -4.30 3.62 -4.36
N ASP A 118 -3.25 4.10 -3.71
CA ASP A 118 -2.59 3.40 -2.60
C ASP A 118 -2.69 4.24 -1.32
N ARG A 119 -3.50 3.77 -0.37
CA ARG A 119 -3.69 4.44 0.93
C ARG A 119 -2.40 4.51 1.75
N THR A 120 -1.53 3.52 1.64
CA THR A 120 -0.27 3.44 2.41
C THR A 120 0.70 4.50 1.92
N LEU A 121 0.92 4.56 0.61
CA LEU A 121 1.76 5.59 -0.01
C LEU A 121 1.23 6.99 0.29
N ASN A 122 -0.07 7.22 0.12
CA ASN A 122 -0.67 8.52 0.43
C ASN A 122 -0.52 8.87 1.92
N GLY A 123 -0.81 7.93 2.83
CA GLY A 123 -0.69 8.13 4.27
C GLY A 123 0.73 8.46 4.71
N ILE A 124 1.72 7.72 4.21
CA ILE A 124 3.14 7.98 4.49
C ILE A 124 3.53 9.37 3.97
N THR A 125 3.16 9.71 2.74
CA THR A 125 3.53 10.98 2.13
C THR A 125 2.91 12.17 2.89
N VAL A 126 1.63 12.06 3.29
CA VAL A 126 0.98 13.07 4.14
C VAL A 126 1.68 13.19 5.50
N MET A 127 2.03 12.07 6.13
CA MET A 127 2.76 12.09 7.40
C MET A 127 4.11 12.81 7.27
N ILE A 128 4.86 12.56 6.19
CA ILE A 128 6.13 13.24 5.92
C ILE A 128 5.93 14.74 5.67
N VAL A 129 4.86 15.16 4.98
CA VAL A 129 4.51 16.58 4.84
C VAL A 129 4.29 17.22 6.21
N VAL A 130 3.54 16.57 7.10
CA VAL A 130 3.29 17.06 8.47
C VAL A 130 4.59 17.18 9.26
N ILE A 131 5.44 16.14 9.23
CA ILE A 131 6.75 16.16 9.91
C ILE A 131 7.62 17.30 9.36
N ALA A 132 7.67 17.46 8.04
CA ALA A 132 8.47 18.49 7.39
C ALA A 132 7.98 19.90 7.75
N THR A 133 6.67 20.13 7.77
CA THR A 133 6.09 21.43 8.15
C THR A 133 6.29 21.76 9.63
N LEU A 134 6.13 20.78 10.53
CA LEU A 134 6.43 20.97 11.96
C LEU A 134 7.92 21.26 12.18
N SER A 135 8.80 20.51 11.50
CA SER A 135 10.25 20.72 11.59
C SER A 135 10.67 22.06 11.01
N LEU A 136 10.03 22.51 9.93
CA LEU A 136 10.22 23.85 9.36
C LEU A 136 9.80 24.94 10.36
N GLY A 137 8.63 24.80 10.99
CA GLY A 137 8.18 25.73 12.03
C GLY A 137 9.16 25.83 13.20
N ALA A 138 9.65 24.68 13.68
CA ALA A 138 10.67 24.62 14.73
C ALA A 138 12.00 25.24 14.30
N ALA A 139 12.44 24.99 13.06
CA ALA A 139 13.62 25.63 12.49
C ALA A 139 13.46 27.15 12.46
N LEU A 140 12.36 27.66 11.89
CA LEU A 140 12.10 29.09 11.78
C LEU A 140 12.07 29.78 13.15
N PHE A 141 11.43 29.16 14.15
CA PHE A 141 11.42 29.65 15.52
C PHE A 141 12.85 29.81 16.09
N ARG A 142 13.72 28.82 15.90
CA ARG A 142 15.13 28.91 16.32
C ARG A 142 15.94 29.94 15.51
N THR A 143 15.64 30.09 14.22
CA THR A 143 16.34 31.07 13.36
C THR A 143 15.97 32.52 13.68
N TRP A 144 14.78 32.76 14.21
CA TRP A 144 14.33 34.09 14.60
C TRP A 144 15.22 34.70 15.68
N GLU A 145 15.73 33.87 16.59
CA GLU A 145 16.65 34.28 17.66
C GLU A 145 18.10 34.43 17.20
N SER A 146 18.46 33.85 16.04
CA SER A 146 19.82 33.87 15.49
C SER A 146 19.79 33.95 13.96
N ALA A 147 19.97 35.16 13.42
CA ALA A 147 19.98 35.47 11.98
C ALA A 147 20.79 34.52 11.05
N PRO A 148 21.91 33.86 11.44
CA PRO A 148 22.64 32.97 10.54
C PRO A 148 21.97 31.61 10.22
N ASN A 149 20.86 31.25 10.89
CA ASN A 149 20.32 29.89 10.78
C ASN A 149 19.29 29.67 9.64
N ALA A 150 18.99 30.66 8.79
CA ALA A 150 17.99 30.52 7.72
C ALA A 150 18.24 29.33 6.76
N VAL A 151 19.51 28.91 6.62
CA VAL A 151 19.91 27.72 5.84
C VAL A 151 19.25 26.43 6.38
N LEU A 152 18.89 26.39 7.65
CA LEU A 152 18.23 25.24 8.29
C LEU A 152 16.81 24.98 7.75
N ALA A 153 16.14 26.00 7.20
CA ALA A 153 14.81 25.83 6.60
C ALA A 153 14.85 25.06 5.27
N ALA A 154 15.99 25.13 4.54
CA ALA A 154 16.13 24.54 3.21
C ALA A 154 15.81 23.04 3.13
N PRO A 155 16.36 22.14 3.96
CA PRO A 155 16.03 20.70 3.90
C PRO A 155 14.54 20.41 4.09
N PHE A 156 13.86 21.17 4.95
CA PHE A 156 12.43 20.96 5.22
C PHE A 156 11.53 21.52 4.12
N LEU A 157 11.91 22.64 3.50
CA LEU A 157 11.23 23.17 2.32
C LEU A 157 11.35 22.20 1.13
N LEU A 158 12.54 21.66 0.88
CA LEU A 158 12.77 20.67 -0.16
C LEU A 158 11.99 19.39 0.10
N LEU A 159 12.00 18.88 1.34
CA LEU A 159 11.23 17.70 1.71
C LEU A 159 9.73 17.91 1.53
N THR A 160 9.22 19.07 1.92
CA THR A 160 7.81 19.43 1.73
C THR A 160 7.44 19.47 0.25
N ALA A 161 8.24 20.18 -0.56
CA ALA A 161 8.02 20.26 -2.01
C ALA A 161 8.07 18.87 -2.67
N PHE A 162 9.02 18.03 -2.26
CA PHE A 162 9.16 16.66 -2.75
C PHE A 162 7.94 15.79 -2.38
N ALA A 163 7.48 15.83 -1.14
CA ALA A 163 6.35 15.05 -0.69
C ALA A 163 5.02 15.53 -1.32
N VAL A 164 4.80 16.84 -1.41
CA VAL A 164 3.65 17.42 -2.13
C VAL A 164 3.69 17.03 -3.61
N GLY A 165 4.85 17.13 -4.26
CA GLY A 165 5.04 16.69 -5.63
C GLY A 165 4.68 15.21 -5.81
N THR A 166 5.06 14.36 -4.85
CA THR A 166 4.71 12.95 -4.85
C THR A 166 3.20 12.73 -4.75
N ILE A 167 2.48 13.48 -3.90
CA ILE A 167 1.00 13.43 -3.82
C ILE A 167 0.37 13.84 -5.15
N VAL A 168 0.85 14.93 -5.76
CA VAL A 168 0.35 15.41 -7.05
C VAL A 168 0.54 14.35 -8.14
N VAL A 169 1.73 13.75 -8.21
CA VAL A 169 2.03 12.68 -9.18
C VAL A 169 1.18 11.43 -8.90
N HIS A 170 0.99 11.07 -7.63
CA HIS A 170 0.12 9.96 -7.22
C HIS A 170 -1.32 10.16 -7.70
N VAL A 171 -1.86 11.37 -7.56
CA VAL A 171 -3.21 11.70 -8.03
C VAL A 171 -3.28 11.79 -9.56
N ARG A 172 -2.27 12.36 -10.21
CA ARG A 172 -2.29 12.62 -11.66
C ARG A 172 -2.10 11.38 -12.52
N PHE A 173 -1.27 10.44 -12.09
CA PHE A 173 -0.90 9.25 -12.87
C PHE A 173 -1.65 7.98 -12.48
N ARG A 174 -2.64 8.09 -11.59
CA ARG A 174 -3.55 6.98 -11.28
C ARG A 174 -4.42 6.65 -12.51
N VAL A 175 -4.61 5.37 -12.74
CA VAL A 175 -5.49 4.85 -13.78
C VAL A 175 -6.88 4.68 -13.18
N THR A 176 -7.87 5.32 -13.78
CA THR A 176 -9.28 5.22 -13.36
C THR A 176 -10.02 4.09 -14.06
N GLU A 177 -9.41 3.49 -15.09
CA GLU A 177 -9.96 2.37 -15.84
C GLU A 177 -9.81 1.05 -15.07
N LYS A 178 -10.81 0.18 -15.19
CA LYS A 178 -10.79 -1.14 -14.58
C LYS A 178 -9.75 -2.03 -15.29
N PRO A 179 -8.94 -2.81 -14.56
CA PRO A 179 -8.04 -3.81 -15.16
C PRO A 179 -8.81 -4.83 -16.03
N PRO A 180 -8.17 -5.45 -17.03
CA PRO A 180 -8.80 -6.47 -17.85
C PRO A 180 -9.14 -7.70 -17.01
N THR A 181 -10.29 -8.30 -17.30
CA THR A 181 -10.75 -9.53 -16.63
C THR A 181 -9.84 -10.69 -17.00
N VAL A 182 -9.47 -11.50 -16.01
CA VAL A 182 -8.64 -12.68 -16.18
C VAL A 182 -9.53 -13.92 -16.18
N ASP A 183 -9.39 -14.76 -17.20
CA ASP A 183 -10.10 -16.04 -17.27
C ASP A 183 -9.42 -17.07 -16.36
N VAL A 184 -10.16 -17.58 -15.38
CA VAL A 184 -9.67 -18.54 -14.38
C VAL A 184 -9.22 -19.84 -15.03
N ALA A 185 -9.91 -20.27 -16.10
CA ALA A 185 -9.58 -21.51 -16.81
C ALA A 185 -8.23 -21.44 -17.53
N SER A 186 -7.75 -20.23 -17.83
CA SER A 186 -6.47 -19.99 -18.50
C SER A 186 -5.27 -19.92 -17.54
N LEU A 187 -5.50 -19.94 -16.22
CA LEU A 187 -4.47 -19.71 -15.21
C LEU A 187 -3.64 -20.95 -14.91
N SER A 188 -2.33 -20.76 -14.76
CA SER A 188 -1.44 -21.81 -14.28
C SER A 188 -1.66 -22.08 -12.77
N PRO A 189 -1.30 -23.28 -12.26
CA PRO A 189 -1.37 -23.57 -10.82
C PRO A 189 -0.60 -22.58 -9.96
N SER A 190 0.52 -22.05 -10.45
CA SER A 190 1.32 -21.02 -9.77
C SER A 190 0.60 -19.67 -9.69
N ASP A 191 -0.14 -19.28 -10.73
CA ASP A 191 -0.92 -18.04 -10.74
C ASP A 191 -2.08 -18.13 -9.75
N ILE A 192 -2.75 -19.29 -9.69
CA ILE A 192 -3.78 -19.58 -8.69
C ILE A 192 -3.22 -19.46 -7.27
N GLU A 193 -1.98 -19.92 -7.02
CA GLU A 193 -1.35 -19.78 -5.70
C GLU A 193 -1.09 -18.31 -5.33
N VAL A 194 -0.70 -17.46 -6.29
CA VAL A 194 -0.57 -16.02 -6.08
C VAL A 194 -1.91 -15.42 -5.68
N LEU A 195 -2.97 -15.71 -6.41
CA LEU A 195 -4.32 -15.22 -6.10
C LEU A 195 -4.83 -15.75 -4.75
N ARG A 196 -4.53 -17.02 -4.40
CA ARG A 196 -4.82 -17.56 -3.06
C ARG A 196 -4.07 -16.79 -1.96
N LYS A 197 -2.81 -16.43 -2.16
CA LYS A 197 -2.04 -15.62 -1.21
C LYS A 197 -2.67 -14.24 -1.00
N VAL A 198 -3.16 -13.61 -2.07
CA VAL A 198 -3.88 -12.33 -2.02
C VAL A 198 -5.19 -12.49 -1.23
N ARG A 199 -6.01 -13.49 -1.57
CA ARG A 199 -7.24 -13.83 -0.84
C ARG A 199 -6.98 -14.07 0.64
N ARG A 200 -5.95 -14.84 0.98
CA ARG A 200 -5.57 -15.15 2.37
C ARG A 200 -5.23 -13.88 3.16
N ARG A 201 -4.58 -12.90 2.55
CA ARG A 201 -4.29 -11.60 3.21
C ARG A 201 -5.59 -10.85 3.51
N ALA A 202 -6.50 -10.75 2.54
CA ALA A 202 -7.81 -10.12 2.74
C ALA A 202 -8.63 -10.86 3.82
N LEU A 203 -8.66 -12.19 3.80
CA LEU A 203 -9.33 -13.00 4.84
C LEU A 203 -8.75 -12.75 6.23
N LYS A 204 -7.43 -12.59 6.37
CA LYS A 204 -6.80 -12.25 7.66
C LYS A 204 -7.29 -10.90 8.18
N ILE A 205 -7.44 -9.90 7.31
CA ILE A 205 -7.98 -8.58 7.67
C ILE A 205 -9.44 -8.71 8.11
N LEU A 206 -10.29 -9.39 7.33
CA LEU A 206 -11.69 -9.64 7.69
C LEU A 206 -11.83 -10.38 9.02
N ARG A 207 -10.95 -11.37 9.26
CA ARG A 207 -10.88 -12.08 10.53
C ARG A 207 -10.51 -11.16 11.69
N SER A 208 -9.51 -10.28 11.54
CA SER A 208 -9.17 -9.30 12.58
C SER A 208 -10.30 -8.31 12.89
N ARG A 209 -11.24 -8.14 11.95
CA ARG A 209 -12.46 -7.33 12.10
C ARG A 209 -13.68 -8.14 12.55
N ASN A 210 -13.52 -9.41 12.92
CA ASN A 210 -14.59 -10.35 13.30
C ASN A 210 -15.69 -10.56 12.23
N VAL A 211 -15.41 -10.26 10.96
CA VAL A 211 -16.34 -10.49 9.84
C VAL A 211 -16.38 -11.98 9.47
N VAL A 212 -15.25 -12.67 9.59
CA VAL A 212 -15.11 -14.11 9.28
C VAL A 212 -14.77 -14.87 10.55
N ALA A 213 -15.58 -15.88 10.87
CA ALA A 213 -15.34 -16.73 12.03
C ALA A 213 -14.12 -17.64 11.84
N TYR A 214 -13.46 -17.97 12.96
CA TYR A 214 -12.23 -18.80 12.97
C TYR A 214 -12.45 -20.17 12.33
N LYS A 215 -13.60 -20.78 12.60
CA LYS A 215 -13.99 -22.11 12.10
C LYS A 215 -14.12 -22.17 10.57
N ASP A 216 -14.55 -21.08 9.95
CA ASP A 216 -14.86 -21.04 8.51
C ASP A 216 -13.64 -20.60 7.67
N PHE A 217 -12.62 -20.05 8.33
CA PHE A 217 -11.41 -19.52 7.70
C PHE A 217 -10.69 -20.54 6.80
N ALA A 218 -10.52 -21.78 7.28
CA ALA A 218 -9.82 -22.82 6.53
C ALA A 218 -10.61 -23.25 5.27
N GLY A 219 -11.94 -23.34 5.38
CA GLY A 219 -12.82 -23.64 4.25
C GLY A 219 -12.77 -22.54 3.19
N TYR A 220 -12.85 -21.27 3.61
CA TYR A 220 -12.76 -20.14 2.70
C TYR A 220 -11.39 -20.01 2.03
N ASP A 221 -10.30 -20.27 2.75
CA ASP A 221 -8.95 -20.23 2.18
C ASP A 221 -8.69 -21.36 1.17
N ALA A 222 -9.38 -22.49 1.28
CA ALA A 222 -9.29 -23.62 0.35
C ALA A 222 -10.26 -23.54 -0.84
N SER A 223 -11.29 -22.69 -0.77
CA SER A 223 -12.35 -22.58 -1.79
C SER A 223 -11.82 -22.32 -3.21
N SER A 224 -12.51 -22.82 -4.24
CA SER A 224 -12.20 -22.54 -5.65
C SER A 224 -12.50 -21.08 -6.01
N PHE A 225 -11.86 -20.59 -7.07
CA PHE A 225 -12.21 -19.29 -7.66
C PHE A 225 -13.37 -19.42 -8.67
N ASP A 226 -13.61 -20.62 -9.20
CA ASP A 226 -14.80 -20.94 -9.99
C ASP A 226 -16.04 -20.88 -9.09
N THR A 227 -16.73 -19.75 -9.13
CA THR A 227 -18.01 -19.52 -8.46
C THR A 227 -19.16 -19.51 -9.48
N ALA A 228 -19.11 -20.45 -10.42
CA ALA A 228 -20.16 -20.62 -11.42
C ALA A 228 -21.33 -21.50 -10.95
N SER A 229 -21.40 -21.92 -9.67
CA SER A 229 -22.37 -22.95 -9.27
C SER A 229 -22.91 -22.84 -7.84
N ASP A 230 -23.32 -21.65 -7.37
CA ASP A 230 -24.18 -21.53 -6.18
C ASP A 230 -25.54 -20.92 -6.52
N GLY A 231 -26.09 -21.28 -7.69
CA GLY A 231 -27.34 -20.73 -8.21
C GLY A 231 -28.21 -21.70 -9.00
N VAL A 232 -28.04 -23.02 -8.83
CA VAL A 232 -29.00 -24.01 -9.36
C VAL A 232 -29.54 -24.80 -8.18
N PRO A 233 -30.83 -24.65 -7.82
CA PRO A 233 -31.49 -25.60 -6.94
C PRO A 233 -31.47 -26.95 -7.64
N SER A 234 -30.60 -27.83 -7.19
CA SER A 234 -30.68 -29.26 -7.45
C SER A 234 -31.86 -29.81 -6.65
N ASP A 235 -33.07 -29.63 -7.16
CA ASP A 235 -34.23 -30.44 -6.78
C ASP A 235 -35.32 -30.31 -7.84
N ALA A 236 -35.29 -31.20 -8.83
CA ALA A 236 -36.48 -31.77 -9.48
C ALA A 236 -36.06 -32.79 -10.56
N THR A 237 -35.58 -33.95 -10.14
CA THR A 237 -35.80 -35.18 -10.91
C THR A 237 -36.18 -36.29 -9.96
N GLY A 238 -37.43 -36.77 -10.06
CA GLY A 238 -37.82 -38.05 -9.47
C GLY A 238 -39.31 -38.14 -9.14
N GLY A 239 -40.14 -38.44 -10.14
CA GLY A 239 -41.55 -38.76 -9.89
C GLY A 239 -42.30 -39.12 -11.17
N GLN A 240 -41.93 -40.23 -11.80
CA GLN A 240 -42.85 -40.96 -12.66
C GLN A 240 -43.89 -41.66 -11.77
N ALA A 241 -45.17 -41.38 -12.02
CA ALA A 241 -46.27 -42.34 -12.03
C ALA A 241 -47.43 -41.70 -12.81
#